data_AF-A0A1Y2V2R7-F1
#
_entry.id   AF-A0A1Y2V2R7-F1
#
_cell.length_a   1.000
_cell.length_b   1.000
_cell.length_c   1.000
_cell.angle_alpha   90.00
_cell.angle_beta   90.00
_cell.angle_gamma   90.00
#
_symmetry.space_group_name_H-M   'P 1'
#
loop_
_entity.id
_entity.type
_entity.pdbx_description
1 polymer ?
#
loop_
_entity_poly.entity_id
_entity_poly.type
_entity_poly.pdbx_seq_one_letter_code
_entity_poly.pdbx_strand_id
1 'polypeptide(L)'
;MWLINTDTFELERWDNYEKGSYAILSHTWEDDEVSFQEFQDLESARKKRGFDKIERTVLMARDRNLKFAWVDTCCIDKTSSAELSEAVNSMYKWYDDSAVCFVHLSDLYSKLDTQYQNSRHFSQPIPSRFKDCRWFTRGWTLQELIAPKDVKFYDAEWIYIGNKIDLMGEIEKITKVPRRVIQSFGHGNWFHQCLYKESIAYRMSWASSRETTRVEDTAYCLLGIFGINMPLLYGEGDKAFIRLQEEICKQTTDMSLFAWKAKSELPSGGPAQEFRGLFANHPREFSDDYSTLAIGSNMPYLGEITITNRGIRLDKMPLGPSLISHSLPLKENFQTTPRRYIRSLE
;
A
#
# COMPACT_ATOMS: atom_id res chain seq x y z
N MET A 1 2.10 -19.62 6.59
CA MET A 1 2.59 -19.11 5.29
C MET A 1 3.27 -20.25 4.54
N TRP A 2 3.11 -20.36 3.21
CA TRP A 2 3.89 -21.28 2.39
C TRP A 2 5.19 -20.61 1.92
N LEU A 3 6.29 -21.36 1.88
CA LEU A 3 7.61 -20.89 1.47
C LEU A 3 8.23 -21.90 0.50
N ILE A 4 9.00 -21.41 -0.47
CA ILE A 4 9.78 -22.25 -1.38
C ILE A 4 11.09 -22.58 -0.69
N ASN A 5 11.39 -23.85 -0.48
CA ASN A 5 12.69 -24.30 -0.02
C ASN A 5 13.73 -24.07 -1.13
N THR A 6 14.78 -23.33 -0.82
CA THR A 6 15.77 -22.93 -1.83
C THR A 6 16.62 -24.08 -2.31
N ASP A 7 16.72 -25.19 -1.58
CA ASP A 7 17.52 -26.36 -1.97
C ASP A 7 16.71 -27.36 -2.79
N THR A 8 15.45 -27.61 -2.39
CA THR A 8 14.59 -28.62 -3.03
C THR A 8 13.64 -28.08 -4.10
N PHE A 9 13.41 -26.76 -4.14
CA PHE A 9 12.36 -26.14 -4.96
C PHE A 9 10.93 -26.60 -4.62
N GLU A 10 10.70 -27.13 -3.42
CA GLU A 10 9.38 -27.56 -2.95
C GLU A 10 8.70 -26.48 -2.10
N LEU A 11 7.36 -26.47 -2.10
CA LEU A 11 6.58 -25.62 -1.20
C LEU A 11 6.40 -26.29 0.15
N GLU A 12 6.80 -25.58 1.20
CA GLU A 12 6.68 -26.02 2.59
C GLU A 12 5.77 -25.08 3.37
N ARG A 13 4.89 -25.64 4.21
CA ARG A 13 4.05 -24.84 5.10
C ARG A 13 4.79 -24.54 6.40
N TRP A 14 4.90 -23.26 6.72
CA TRP A 14 5.50 -22.76 7.95
C TRP A 14 4.51 -21.88 8.71
N ASP A 15 4.07 -22.37 9.87
CA ASP A 15 3.20 -21.61 10.77
C ASP A 15 4.02 -20.66 11.67
N ASN A 16 5.25 -21.05 12.01
CA ASN A 16 6.21 -20.24 12.76
C ASN A 16 7.53 -20.20 12.01
N TYR A 17 7.79 -19.09 11.32
CA TYR A 17 9.08 -18.81 10.68
C TYR A 17 9.91 -17.85 11.52
N GLU A 18 11.22 -17.93 11.40
CA GLU A 18 12.12 -16.97 12.02
C GLU A 18 12.15 -15.68 11.17
N LYS A 19 12.07 -14.52 11.83
CA LYS A 19 12.19 -13.24 11.13
C LYS A 19 13.54 -13.17 10.42
N GLY A 20 13.54 -12.78 9.15
CA GLY A 20 14.74 -12.69 8.34
C GLY A 20 15.23 -14.03 7.79
N SER A 21 14.43 -15.10 7.84
CA SER A 21 14.85 -16.43 7.34
C SER A 21 14.55 -16.67 5.85
N TYR A 22 13.92 -15.72 5.16
CA TYR A 22 13.50 -15.88 3.76
C TYR A 22 13.69 -14.59 2.95
N ALA A 23 13.88 -14.74 1.65
CA ALA A 23 13.75 -13.65 0.69
C ALA A 23 12.31 -13.53 0.18
N ILE A 24 11.89 -12.33 -0.21
CA ILE A 24 10.55 -12.09 -0.74
C ILE A 24 10.62 -11.38 -2.10
N LEU A 25 9.82 -11.81 -3.08
CA LEU A 25 9.75 -11.17 -4.39
C LEU A 25 8.61 -10.14 -4.44
N SER A 26 8.96 -8.91 -4.81
CA SER A 26 8.04 -7.87 -5.24
C SER A 26 8.12 -7.71 -6.76
N HIS A 27 6.98 -7.81 -7.44
CA HIS A 27 6.94 -7.73 -8.90
C HIS A 27 5.57 -7.29 -9.38
N THR A 28 5.46 -6.95 -10.66
CA THR A 28 4.16 -6.75 -11.30
C THR A 28 3.74 -8.00 -12.03
N TRP A 29 2.55 -8.53 -11.76
CA TRP A 29 2.06 -9.73 -12.46
C TRP A 29 2.03 -9.48 -13.97
N GLU A 30 2.48 -10.50 -14.69
CA GLU A 30 2.49 -10.56 -16.15
C GLU A 30 1.59 -11.70 -16.62
N ASP A 31 1.53 -11.96 -17.93
CA ASP A 31 0.85 -13.16 -18.41
C ASP A 31 1.69 -14.39 -18.11
N ASP A 32 0.99 -15.52 -17.93
CA ASP A 32 1.59 -16.85 -17.73
C ASP A 32 2.34 -17.00 -16.40
N GLU A 33 1.72 -16.51 -15.34
CA GLU A 33 2.15 -16.72 -13.96
C GLU A 33 2.00 -18.18 -13.52
N VAL A 34 2.88 -18.62 -12.62
CA VAL A 34 2.79 -19.92 -11.97
C VAL A 34 1.95 -19.77 -10.70
N SER A 35 0.82 -20.47 -10.66
CA SER A 35 -0.05 -20.56 -9.48
C SER A 35 0.49 -21.54 -8.44
N PHE A 36 -0.10 -21.52 -7.24
CA PHE A 36 0.21 -22.49 -6.18
C PHE A 36 0.07 -23.94 -6.65
N GLN A 37 -1.03 -24.26 -7.35
CA GLN A 37 -1.31 -25.61 -7.83
C GLN A 37 -0.33 -26.05 -8.91
N GLU A 38 0.03 -25.15 -9.83
CA GLU A 38 0.95 -25.47 -10.92
C GLU A 38 2.38 -25.65 -10.42
N PHE A 39 2.78 -24.92 -9.37
CA PHE A 39 4.11 -25.06 -8.79
C PHE A 39 4.36 -26.45 -8.18
N GLN A 40 3.31 -27.19 -7.81
CA GLN A 40 3.41 -28.57 -7.33
C GLN A 40 3.89 -29.54 -8.43
N ASP A 41 3.71 -29.19 -9.71
CA ASP A 41 4.27 -29.89 -10.86
C ASP A 41 5.37 -29.03 -11.51
N LEU A 42 6.60 -29.18 -11.01
CA LEU A 42 7.75 -28.41 -11.48
C LEU A 42 8.05 -28.60 -12.97
N GLU A 43 7.70 -29.75 -13.57
CA GLU A 43 7.92 -29.95 -15.01
C GLU A 43 6.99 -29.07 -15.85
N SER A 44 5.74 -28.92 -15.42
CA SER A 44 4.78 -28.02 -16.06
C SER A 44 5.10 -26.55 -15.75
N ALA A 45 5.36 -26.24 -14.47
CA ALA A 45 5.67 -24.89 -14.01
C ALA A 45 6.85 -24.27 -14.78
N ARG A 46 7.93 -25.03 -15.01
CA ARG A 46 9.13 -24.57 -15.73
C ARG A 46 8.89 -24.14 -17.17
N LYS A 47 7.77 -24.56 -17.78
CA LYS A 47 7.41 -24.17 -19.15
C LYS A 47 6.77 -22.78 -19.21
N LYS A 48 6.35 -22.26 -18.07
CA LYS A 48 5.70 -20.95 -17.98
C LYS A 48 6.70 -19.81 -17.94
N ARG A 49 6.35 -18.70 -18.57
CA ARG A 49 7.18 -17.48 -18.55
C ARG A 49 7.38 -16.94 -17.14
N GLY A 50 6.35 -16.98 -16.30
CA GLY A 50 6.41 -16.53 -14.91
C GLY A 50 7.31 -17.37 -14.00
N PHE A 51 7.86 -18.51 -14.47
CA PHE A 51 8.76 -19.34 -13.67
C PHE A 51 10.16 -18.72 -13.52
N ASP A 52 10.67 -17.97 -14.52
CA ASP A 52 12.02 -17.40 -14.48
C ASP A 52 12.23 -16.54 -13.23
N LYS A 53 11.27 -15.67 -12.90
CA LYS A 53 11.38 -14.84 -11.70
C LYS A 53 11.35 -15.63 -10.39
N ILE A 54 10.65 -16.77 -10.35
CA ILE A 54 10.63 -17.63 -9.17
C ILE A 54 12.00 -18.28 -9.01
N GLU A 55 12.52 -18.85 -10.10
CA GLU A 55 13.86 -19.46 -10.12
C GLU A 55 14.94 -18.44 -9.73
N ARG A 56 14.90 -17.24 -10.30
CA ARG A 56 15.84 -16.15 -9.99
C ARG A 56 15.76 -15.71 -8.54
N THR A 57 14.55 -15.59 -7.99
CA THR A 57 14.34 -15.28 -6.57
C THR A 57 14.96 -16.36 -5.67
N VAL A 58 14.72 -17.64 -5.98
CA VAL A 58 15.28 -18.76 -5.23
C VAL A 58 16.81 -18.77 -5.29
N LEU A 59 17.39 -18.60 -6.47
CA LEU A 59 18.85 -18.55 -6.65
C LEU A 59 19.47 -17.39 -5.85
N MET A 60 18.89 -16.19 -5.95
CA MET A 60 19.37 -15.02 -5.21
C MET A 60 19.18 -15.12 -3.70
N ALA A 61 18.17 -15.86 -3.23
CA ALA A 61 17.99 -16.19 -1.82
C ALA A 61 19.09 -17.14 -1.35
N ARG A 62 19.37 -18.18 -2.13
CA ARG A 62 20.42 -19.17 -1.85
C ARG A 62 21.81 -18.53 -1.79
N ASP A 63 22.12 -17.62 -2.71
CA ASP A 63 23.38 -16.85 -2.72
C ASP A 63 23.59 -16.01 -1.45
N ARG A 64 22.52 -15.75 -0.70
CA ARG A 64 22.53 -15.05 0.58
C ARG A 64 22.40 -15.98 1.79
N ASN A 65 22.50 -17.29 1.59
CA ASN A 65 22.31 -18.33 2.61
C ASN A 65 20.92 -18.29 3.27
N LEU A 66 19.91 -17.82 2.55
CA LEU A 66 18.52 -17.90 2.98
C LEU A 66 17.94 -19.22 2.51
N LYS A 67 17.39 -20.01 3.44
CA LYS A 67 16.82 -21.34 3.15
C LYS A 67 15.50 -21.28 2.39
N PHE A 68 14.86 -20.11 2.38
CA PHE A 68 13.50 -19.96 1.90
C PHE A 68 13.35 -18.73 1.01
N ALA A 69 12.44 -18.83 0.05
CA ALA A 69 11.96 -17.74 -0.77
C ALA A 69 10.43 -17.68 -0.73
N TRP A 70 9.86 -16.49 -0.93
CA TRP A 70 8.42 -16.28 -1.02
C TRP A 70 8.06 -15.49 -2.28
N VAL A 71 7.06 -15.98 -3.01
CA VAL A 71 6.49 -15.35 -4.20
C VAL A 71 4.96 -15.48 -4.13
N ASP A 72 4.24 -14.36 -4.13
CA ASP A 72 2.78 -14.32 -3.92
C ASP A 72 1.97 -15.13 -4.96
N THR A 73 2.49 -15.32 -6.17
CA THR A 73 1.81 -16.08 -7.22
C THR A 73 1.69 -17.56 -6.89
N CYS A 74 2.72 -18.16 -6.29
CA CYS A 74 2.78 -19.59 -6.00
C CYS A 74 2.86 -19.94 -4.50
N CYS A 75 3.08 -18.98 -3.60
CA CYS A 75 3.12 -19.19 -2.15
C CYS A 75 1.79 -18.88 -1.44
N ILE A 76 0.74 -18.54 -2.21
CA ILE A 76 -0.61 -18.32 -1.69
C ILE A 76 -1.56 -19.23 -2.46
N ASP A 77 -2.26 -20.12 -1.74
CA ASP A 77 -3.36 -20.85 -2.34
C ASP A 77 -4.58 -19.93 -2.51
N LYS A 78 -4.73 -19.37 -3.71
CA LYS A 78 -5.84 -18.49 -4.07
C LYS A 78 -7.18 -19.23 -4.24
N THR A 79 -7.18 -20.56 -4.22
CA THR A 79 -8.41 -21.37 -4.28
C THR A 79 -9.07 -21.52 -2.92
N SER A 80 -8.29 -21.37 -1.84
CA SER A 80 -8.77 -21.34 -0.46
C SER A 80 -9.04 -19.89 -0.03
N SER A 81 -10.32 -19.54 0.13
CA SER A 81 -10.71 -18.20 0.60
C SER A 81 -10.17 -17.89 2.00
N ALA A 82 -10.05 -18.91 2.85
CA ALA A 82 -9.45 -18.77 4.18
C ALA A 82 -7.95 -18.44 4.09
N GLU A 83 -7.18 -19.16 3.26
CA GLU A 83 -5.76 -18.87 3.08
C GLU A 83 -5.53 -17.53 2.39
N LEU A 84 -6.32 -17.19 1.38
CA LEU A 84 -6.25 -15.89 0.72
C LEU A 84 -6.52 -14.74 1.72
N SER A 85 -7.52 -14.91 2.58
CA SER A 85 -7.87 -13.93 3.62
C SER A 85 -6.74 -13.76 4.65
N GLU A 86 -6.17 -14.87 5.13
CA GLU A 86 -5.01 -14.85 6.03
C GLU A 86 -3.80 -14.18 5.36
N ALA A 87 -3.53 -14.52 4.10
CA ALA A 87 -2.38 -14.04 3.36
C ALA A 87 -2.43 -12.53 3.14
N VAL A 88 -3.54 -11.99 2.65
CA VAL A 88 -3.69 -10.54 2.45
C VAL A 88 -3.58 -9.76 3.76
N ASN A 89 -4.20 -10.26 4.83
CA ASN A 89 -4.12 -9.62 6.15
C ASN A 89 -2.71 -9.70 6.77
N SER A 90 -1.89 -10.66 6.33
CA SER A 90 -0.53 -10.89 6.83
C SER A 90 0.57 -10.36 5.91
N MET A 91 0.25 -10.01 4.67
CA MET A 91 1.22 -9.71 3.61
C MET A 91 2.20 -8.62 4.03
N TYR A 92 1.72 -7.53 4.61
CA TYR A 92 2.60 -6.46 5.12
C TYR A 92 3.63 -6.98 6.12
N LYS A 93 3.17 -7.80 7.07
CA LYS A 93 4.05 -8.44 8.06
C LYS A 93 5.04 -9.39 7.40
N TRP A 94 4.63 -10.13 6.37
CA TRP A 94 5.53 -11.01 5.62
C TRP A 94 6.58 -10.22 4.83
N TYR A 95 6.28 -9.02 4.36
CA TYR A 95 7.28 -8.14 3.78
C TYR A 95 8.20 -7.53 4.86
N ASP A 96 7.69 -7.08 6.01
CA ASP A 96 8.48 -6.55 7.14
C ASP A 96 9.43 -7.59 7.75
N ASP A 97 8.97 -8.83 7.90
CA ASP A 97 9.75 -9.93 8.47
C ASP A 97 10.69 -10.61 7.46
N SER A 98 10.65 -10.25 6.19
CA SER A 98 11.59 -10.77 5.18
C SER A 98 13.03 -10.30 5.44
N ALA A 99 14.01 -11.11 5.05
CA ALA A 99 15.42 -10.73 5.15
C ALA A 99 15.79 -9.68 4.09
N VAL A 100 15.23 -9.84 2.90
CA VAL A 100 15.43 -8.98 1.74
C VAL A 100 14.23 -9.09 0.81
N CYS A 101 13.80 -7.96 0.27
CA CYS A 101 12.83 -7.89 -0.81
C CYS A 101 13.55 -7.62 -2.14
N PHE A 102 13.43 -8.55 -3.08
CA PHE A 102 13.88 -8.34 -4.45
C PHE A 102 12.73 -7.70 -5.25
N VAL A 103 12.98 -6.55 -5.85
CA VAL A 103 12.06 -5.90 -6.78
C VAL A 103 12.52 -6.20 -8.20
N HIS A 104 11.68 -6.88 -8.97
CA HIS A 104 11.91 -7.11 -10.40
C HIS A 104 11.09 -6.13 -11.24
N LEU A 105 11.79 -5.28 -11.97
CA LEU A 105 11.21 -4.28 -12.87
C LEU A 105 11.21 -4.83 -14.30
N SER A 106 10.22 -5.65 -14.63
CA SER A 106 10.16 -6.38 -15.92
C SER A 106 10.05 -5.49 -17.16
N ASP A 107 9.66 -4.22 -16.99
CA ASP A 107 9.54 -3.21 -18.06
C ASP A 107 10.73 -2.23 -18.12
N LEU A 108 11.80 -2.50 -17.37
CA LEU A 108 13.03 -1.71 -17.37
C LEU A 108 14.19 -2.48 -18.00
N TYR A 109 14.81 -1.91 -19.02
CA TYR A 109 16.01 -2.47 -19.65
C TYR A 109 17.17 -1.49 -19.49
N SER A 110 17.94 -1.61 -18.41
CA SER A 110 18.95 -0.62 -18.02
C SER A 110 20.08 -0.47 -19.06
N LYS A 111 20.46 -1.57 -19.71
CA LYS A 111 21.51 -1.57 -20.75
C LYS A 111 21.18 -0.71 -21.97
N LEU A 112 19.90 -0.49 -22.28
CA LEU A 112 19.49 0.32 -23.43
C LEU A 112 19.59 1.83 -23.14
N ASP A 113 19.86 2.22 -21.90
CA ASP A 113 20.01 3.61 -21.51
C ASP A 113 21.44 4.10 -21.78
N THR A 114 21.59 4.95 -22.80
CA THR A 114 22.87 5.49 -23.25
C THR A 114 23.53 6.40 -22.21
N GLN A 115 22.76 6.98 -21.27
CA GLN A 115 23.29 7.77 -20.16
C GLN A 115 23.76 6.88 -19.01
N TYR A 116 23.13 5.71 -18.85
CA TYR A 116 23.54 4.70 -17.88
C TYR A 116 24.92 4.11 -18.19
N GLN A 117 25.22 3.88 -19.47
CA GLN A 117 26.49 3.31 -19.91
C GLN A 117 27.71 4.26 -19.83
N ASN A 118 27.50 5.58 -19.86
CA ASN A 118 28.59 6.56 -20.01
C ASN A 118 29.10 7.17 -18.69
N SER A 119 28.54 6.78 -17.54
CA SER A 119 28.98 7.34 -16.24
C SER A 119 30.29 6.72 -15.76
N ARG A 120 31.34 7.54 -15.76
CA ARG A 120 32.63 7.27 -15.09
C ARG A 120 32.64 7.65 -13.59
N HIS A 121 31.47 7.91 -13.01
CA HIS A 121 31.33 8.29 -11.61
C HIS A 121 31.20 7.06 -10.69
N PHE A 122 31.68 7.18 -9.45
CA PHE A 122 31.75 6.11 -8.44
C PHE A 122 30.38 5.53 -8.01
N SER A 123 29.27 6.16 -8.39
CA SER A 123 27.90 5.67 -8.18
C SER A 123 27.24 5.43 -9.54
N GLN A 124 26.70 4.23 -9.77
CA GLN A 124 25.96 3.95 -11.00
C GLN A 124 24.77 4.92 -11.13
N PRO A 125 24.59 5.57 -12.29
CA PRO A 125 23.48 6.50 -12.50
C PRO A 125 22.14 5.75 -12.44
N ILE A 126 21.07 6.38 -12.00
CA ILE A 126 19.74 5.75 -12.01
C ILE A 126 19.22 5.73 -13.47
N PRO A 127 18.69 4.61 -14.00
CA PRO A 127 18.14 4.58 -15.35
C PRO A 127 17.05 5.65 -15.54
N SER A 128 17.09 6.39 -16.65
CA SER A 128 16.17 7.49 -16.95
C SER A 128 14.69 7.08 -16.94
N ARG A 129 14.41 5.83 -17.33
CA ARG A 129 13.08 5.22 -17.37
C ARG A 129 12.64 4.57 -16.06
N PHE A 130 13.43 4.65 -15.00
CA PHE A 130 13.10 4.05 -13.69
C PHE A 130 11.74 4.54 -13.16
N LYS A 131 11.45 5.83 -13.30
CA LYS A 131 10.17 6.44 -12.90
C LYS A 131 8.96 5.96 -13.69
N ASP A 132 9.18 5.41 -14.89
CA ASP A 132 8.12 4.99 -15.81
C ASP A 132 7.72 3.53 -15.61
N CYS A 133 8.43 2.79 -14.74
CA CYS A 133 8.13 1.39 -14.44
C CYS A 133 6.73 1.24 -13.84
N ARG A 134 5.96 0.30 -14.39
CA ARG A 134 4.63 -0.09 -13.91
C ARG A 134 4.62 -0.41 -12.42
N TRP A 135 5.73 -0.90 -11.88
CA TRP A 135 5.87 -1.18 -10.46
C TRP A 135 5.46 -0.01 -9.57
N PHE A 136 5.75 1.25 -9.93
CA PHE A 136 5.39 2.42 -9.13
C PHE A 136 3.90 2.76 -9.15
N THR A 137 3.13 2.21 -10.10
CA THR A 137 1.70 2.50 -10.28
C THR A 137 0.80 1.34 -9.86
N ARG A 138 1.35 0.20 -9.41
CA ARG A 138 0.56 -0.92 -8.87
C ARG A 138 0.20 -0.68 -7.41
N GLY A 139 -1.03 -0.98 -6.99
CA GLY A 139 -1.48 -0.78 -5.60
C GLY A 139 -0.61 -1.52 -4.57
N TRP A 140 -0.47 -2.84 -4.74
CA TRP A 140 0.24 -3.73 -3.81
C TRP A 140 1.70 -3.35 -3.55
N THR A 141 2.42 -2.87 -4.57
CA THR A 141 3.85 -2.56 -4.45
C THR A 141 4.15 -1.41 -3.48
N LEU A 142 3.13 -0.65 -3.03
CA LEU A 142 3.32 0.37 -2.00
C LEU A 142 3.74 -0.23 -0.65
N GLN A 143 3.05 -1.28 -0.20
CA GLN A 143 3.45 -1.96 1.03
C GLN A 143 4.74 -2.77 0.84
N GLU A 144 4.98 -3.29 -0.36
CA GLU A 144 6.20 -4.02 -0.72
C GLU A 144 7.42 -3.09 -0.75
N LEU A 145 7.22 -1.80 -1.00
CA LEU A 145 8.24 -0.76 -0.82
C LEU A 145 8.48 -0.44 0.66
N ILE A 146 7.39 -0.20 1.40
CA ILE A 146 7.46 0.41 2.72
C ILE A 146 7.85 -0.59 3.79
N ALA A 147 7.23 -1.78 3.80
CA ALA A 147 7.35 -2.75 4.88
C ALA A 147 8.76 -3.37 4.99
N PRO A 148 9.41 -3.85 3.91
CA PRO A 148 10.73 -4.46 4.04
C PRO A 148 11.82 -3.45 4.38
N LYS A 149 12.81 -3.93 5.13
CA LYS A 149 13.97 -3.14 5.54
C LYS A 149 15.01 -3.01 4.43
N ASP A 150 15.31 -4.13 3.78
CA ASP A 150 16.23 -4.22 2.65
C ASP A 150 15.40 -4.47 1.39
N VAL A 151 15.42 -3.52 0.45
CA VAL A 151 14.77 -3.64 -0.85
C VAL A 151 15.84 -3.42 -1.92
N LYS A 152 15.96 -4.37 -2.85
CA LYS A 152 16.95 -4.36 -3.92
C LYS A 152 16.25 -4.37 -5.27
N PHE A 153 16.52 -3.36 -6.08
CA PHE A 153 15.91 -3.19 -7.39
C PHE A 153 16.76 -3.83 -8.47
N TYR A 154 16.09 -4.60 -9.31
CA TYR A 154 16.65 -5.28 -10.46
C TYR A 154 15.83 -4.94 -11.70
N ASP A 155 16.51 -4.81 -12.83
CA ASP A 155 15.84 -4.60 -14.12
C ASP A 155 15.28 -5.91 -14.70
N ALA A 156 14.72 -5.86 -15.90
CA ALA A 156 14.11 -7.00 -16.58
C ALA A 156 15.09 -8.17 -16.80
N GLU A 157 16.39 -7.89 -16.91
CA GLU A 157 17.47 -8.88 -17.08
C GLU A 157 18.12 -9.27 -15.75
N TRP A 158 17.51 -8.94 -14.62
CA TRP A 158 18.05 -9.17 -13.27
C TRP A 158 19.38 -8.45 -13.00
N ILE A 159 19.61 -7.31 -13.64
CA ILE A 159 20.77 -6.46 -13.38
C ILE A 159 20.46 -5.57 -12.19
N TYR A 160 21.36 -5.56 -11.21
CA TYR A 160 21.21 -4.76 -10.00
C TYR A 160 21.29 -3.26 -10.31
N ILE A 161 20.26 -2.51 -9.91
CA ILE A 161 20.15 -1.06 -10.12
C ILE A 161 20.60 -0.30 -8.87
N GLY A 162 20.18 -0.77 -7.70
CA GLY A 162 20.43 -0.10 -6.42
C GLY A 162 19.52 -0.62 -5.32
N ASN A 163 19.81 -0.24 -4.08
CA ASN A 163 18.92 -0.53 -2.95
C ASN A 163 17.97 0.65 -2.63
N LYS A 164 17.01 0.41 -1.73
CA LYS A 164 16.04 1.40 -1.23
C LYS A 164 16.66 2.74 -0.82
N ILE A 165 17.85 2.71 -0.21
CA ILE A 165 18.56 3.89 0.29
C ILE A 165 19.26 4.61 -0.86
N ASP A 166 19.94 3.89 -1.75
CA ASP A 166 20.62 4.46 -2.93
C ASP A 166 19.62 5.22 -3.82
N LEU A 167 18.43 4.64 -4.00
CA LEU A 167 17.38 5.14 -4.88
C LEU A 167 16.37 6.06 -4.17
N MET A 168 16.56 6.32 -2.87
CA MET A 168 15.58 7.02 -2.02
C MET A 168 15.13 8.36 -2.59
N GLY A 169 16.05 9.15 -3.15
CA GLY A 169 15.72 10.46 -3.71
C GLY A 169 14.77 10.39 -4.91
N GLU A 170 14.92 9.36 -5.76
CA GLU A 170 13.99 9.13 -6.88
C GLU A 170 12.69 8.48 -6.41
N ILE A 171 12.77 7.51 -5.49
CA ILE A 171 11.59 6.86 -4.90
C ILE A 171 10.66 7.89 -4.23
N GLU A 172 11.20 8.83 -3.46
CA GLU A 172 10.41 9.91 -2.84
C GLU A 172 9.73 10.79 -3.90
N LYS A 173 10.45 11.17 -4.96
CA LYS A 173 9.88 11.99 -6.05
C LYS A 173 8.72 11.30 -6.75
N ILE A 174 8.85 9.99 -7.02
CA ILE A 174 7.87 9.18 -7.73
C ILE A 174 6.67 8.88 -6.84
N THR A 175 6.91 8.37 -5.62
CA THR A 175 5.86 7.80 -4.76
C THR A 175 5.27 8.80 -3.76
N LYS A 176 5.93 9.95 -3.55
CA LYS A 176 5.61 10.95 -2.52
C LYS A 176 5.73 10.44 -1.08
N VAL A 177 6.21 9.20 -0.89
CA VAL A 177 6.54 8.65 0.42
C VAL A 177 7.78 9.38 0.94
N PRO A 178 7.72 10.00 2.12
CA PRO A 178 8.81 10.85 2.62
C PRO A 178 10.03 10.00 2.99
N ARG A 179 11.23 10.58 2.87
CA ARG A 179 12.50 9.89 3.20
C ARG A 179 12.50 9.21 4.56
N ARG A 180 11.92 9.85 5.59
CA ARG A 180 11.85 9.30 6.96
C ARG A 180 11.07 7.98 7.04
N VAL A 181 10.10 7.76 6.16
CA VAL A 181 9.36 6.49 6.06
C VAL A 181 10.17 5.49 5.22
N ILE A 182 10.82 5.92 4.14
CA ILE A 182 11.67 5.07 3.29
C ILE A 182 12.88 4.53 4.06
N GLN A 183 13.55 5.38 4.84
CA GLN A 183 14.75 5.08 5.63
C GLN A 183 14.46 4.27 6.89
N SER A 184 13.20 4.11 7.27
CA SER A 184 12.84 3.49 8.54
C SER A 184 13.32 2.03 8.55
N PHE A 185 14.43 1.77 9.26
CA PHE A 185 14.99 0.43 9.42
C PHE A 185 14.13 -0.34 10.44
N GLY A 186 13.35 -1.31 9.97
CA GLY A 186 12.44 -2.07 10.82
C GLY A 186 13.13 -2.79 11.99
N HIS A 187 12.71 -2.51 13.22
CA HIS A 187 12.25 -3.47 14.24
C HIS A 187 11.86 -2.68 15.51
N GLY A 188 10.71 -3.02 16.09
CA GLY A 188 10.21 -2.43 17.34
C GLY A 188 9.32 -1.18 17.16
N ASN A 189 8.87 -0.64 18.30
CA ASN A 189 7.91 0.48 18.38
C ASN A 189 8.29 1.73 17.54
N TRP A 190 9.55 1.88 17.12
CA TRP A 190 10.05 3.06 16.41
C TRP A 190 9.72 3.10 14.90
N PHE A 191 9.58 1.94 14.23
CA PHE A 191 9.17 1.90 12.80
C PHE A 191 7.69 2.28 12.63
N HIS A 192 6.83 1.73 13.49
CA HIS A 192 5.44 2.18 13.62
C HIS A 192 5.39 3.69 13.92
N GLN A 193 6.31 4.22 14.73
CA GLN A 193 6.33 5.66 14.99
C GLN A 193 6.56 6.52 13.74
N CYS A 194 7.33 6.11 12.73
CA CYS A 194 7.53 6.95 11.54
C CYS A 194 6.32 6.91 10.60
N LEU A 195 5.78 5.72 10.33
CA LEU A 195 4.62 5.55 9.45
C LEU A 195 3.34 6.15 10.07
N TYR A 196 3.06 5.87 11.35
CA TYR A 196 1.84 6.32 12.02
C TYR A 196 1.93 7.76 12.58
N LYS A 197 3.07 8.44 12.42
CA LYS A 197 3.17 9.91 12.60
C LYS A 197 2.64 10.68 11.39
N GLU A 198 2.58 10.03 10.23
CA GLU A 198 2.01 10.64 9.04
C GLU A 198 0.49 10.64 9.14
N SER A 199 -0.10 11.75 8.73
CA SER A 199 -1.55 11.89 8.71
C SER A 199 -2.19 10.87 7.76
N ILE A 200 -3.42 10.46 8.06
CA ILE A 200 -4.20 9.54 7.25
C ILE A 200 -4.29 10.03 5.81
N ALA A 201 -4.57 11.33 5.59
CA ALA A 201 -4.60 11.91 4.24
C ALA A 201 -3.27 11.77 3.51
N TYR A 202 -2.15 12.04 4.18
CA TYR A 202 -0.84 11.95 3.54
C TYR A 202 -0.49 10.53 3.15
N ARG A 203 -0.82 9.55 4.00
CA ARG A 203 -0.62 8.15 3.67
C ARG A 203 -1.54 7.66 2.55
N MET A 204 -2.81 8.10 2.54
CA MET A 204 -3.73 7.83 1.43
C MET A 204 -3.19 8.40 0.11
N SER A 205 -2.54 9.57 0.15
CA SER A 205 -1.97 10.22 -1.04
C SER A 205 -0.91 9.37 -1.75
N TRP A 206 -0.17 8.52 -1.03
CA TRP A 206 0.84 7.63 -1.61
C TRP A 206 0.24 6.54 -2.53
N ALA A 207 -1.07 6.31 -2.41
CA ALA A 207 -1.83 5.42 -3.26
C ALA A 207 -2.67 6.14 -4.32
N SER A 208 -2.64 7.48 -4.36
CA SER A 208 -3.53 8.28 -5.21
C SER A 208 -3.32 8.09 -6.72
N SER A 209 -2.10 7.75 -7.14
CA SER A 209 -1.71 7.45 -8.52
C SER A 209 -1.53 5.96 -8.80
N ARG A 210 -1.94 5.09 -7.87
CA ARG A 210 -1.82 3.64 -8.00
C ARG A 210 -3.15 3.03 -8.44
N GLU A 211 -3.05 1.95 -9.18
CA GLU A 211 -4.15 1.22 -9.78
C GLU A 211 -4.06 -0.27 -9.41
N THR A 212 -5.21 -0.91 -9.29
CA THR A 212 -5.34 -2.34 -8.98
C THR A 212 -6.14 -3.07 -10.07
N THR A 213 -5.91 -4.37 -10.22
CA THR A 213 -6.67 -5.17 -11.21
C THR A 213 -8.07 -5.48 -10.70
N ARG A 214 -8.19 -5.89 -9.43
CA ARG A 214 -9.50 -6.01 -8.75
C ARG A 214 -9.82 -4.70 -8.05
N VAL A 215 -11.07 -4.28 -8.12
CA VAL A 215 -11.53 -3.02 -7.56
C VAL A 215 -11.32 -3.00 -6.04
N GLU A 216 -11.63 -4.11 -5.36
CA GLU A 216 -11.51 -4.23 -3.91
C GLU A 216 -10.06 -4.14 -3.41
N ASP A 217 -9.09 -4.53 -4.24
CA ASP A 217 -7.67 -4.45 -3.90
C ASP A 217 -7.22 -3.00 -3.69
N THR A 218 -7.96 -2.01 -4.20
CA THR A 218 -7.76 -0.58 -3.88
C THR A 218 -7.74 -0.35 -2.37
N ALA A 219 -8.57 -1.11 -1.63
CA ALA A 219 -8.60 -1.11 -0.17
C ALA A 219 -7.59 -2.10 0.41
N TYR A 220 -7.58 -3.34 -0.09
CA TYR A 220 -6.82 -4.42 0.55
C TYR A 220 -5.31 -4.21 0.50
N CYS A 221 -4.78 -3.56 -0.55
CA CYS A 221 -3.35 -3.23 -0.64
C CYS A 221 -2.88 -2.19 0.39
N LEU A 222 -3.80 -1.54 1.11
CA LEU A 222 -3.53 -0.51 2.10
C LEU A 222 -3.66 -1.02 3.55
N LEU A 223 -4.14 -2.25 3.77
CA LEU A 223 -4.40 -2.78 5.12
C LEU A 223 -3.18 -2.65 6.03
N GLY A 224 -2.02 -3.10 5.58
CA GLY A 224 -0.79 -3.02 6.36
C GLY A 224 -0.25 -1.61 6.58
N ILE A 225 -0.48 -0.72 5.61
CA ILE A 225 -0.16 0.70 5.76
C ILE A 225 -0.96 1.25 6.94
N PHE A 226 -2.28 0.96 6.99
CA PHE A 226 -3.22 1.41 8.03
C PHE A 226 -3.29 0.56 9.29
N GLY A 227 -2.57 -0.54 9.38
CA GLY A 227 -2.64 -1.43 10.54
C GLY A 227 -4.04 -2.00 10.73
N ILE A 228 -4.80 -2.15 9.64
CA ILE A 228 -6.17 -2.65 9.65
C ILE A 228 -6.17 -4.13 9.30
N ASN A 229 -6.97 -4.90 10.03
CA ASN A 229 -7.39 -6.23 9.62
C ASN A 229 -8.91 -6.22 9.41
N MET A 230 -9.36 -6.74 8.29
CA MET A 230 -10.79 -6.82 7.96
C MET A 230 -11.08 -8.00 7.01
N PRO A 231 -12.32 -8.53 7.01
CA PRO A 231 -12.70 -9.61 6.09
C PRO A 231 -12.61 -9.19 4.61
N LEU A 232 -12.03 -10.06 3.78
CA LEU A 232 -12.00 -9.87 2.33
C LEU A 232 -13.31 -10.33 1.69
N LEU A 233 -14.07 -9.41 1.13
CA LEU A 233 -15.31 -9.69 0.40
C LEU A 233 -15.14 -9.30 -1.08
N TYR A 234 -14.48 -10.16 -1.87
CA TYR A 234 -14.42 -9.97 -3.32
C TYR A 234 -15.83 -10.06 -3.93
N GLY A 235 -16.21 -9.06 -4.73
CA GLY A 235 -17.57 -8.86 -5.25
C GLY A 235 -18.30 -7.67 -4.62
N GLU A 236 -17.74 -7.02 -3.59
CA GLU A 236 -18.34 -5.82 -2.98
C GLU A 236 -18.01 -4.52 -3.72
N GLY A 237 -17.06 -4.55 -4.66
CA GLY A 237 -16.65 -3.40 -5.47
C GLY A 237 -16.07 -2.26 -4.63
N ASP A 238 -16.42 -1.02 -4.99
CA ASP A 238 -15.88 0.20 -4.35
C ASP A 238 -16.20 0.30 -2.84
N LYS A 239 -17.17 -0.49 -2.35
CA LYS A 239 -17.51 -0.56 -0.92
C LYS A 239 -16.35 -1.02 -0.05
N ALA A 240 -15.41 -1.79 -0.60
CA ALA A 240 -14.21 -2.21 0.12
C ALA A 240 -13.41 -1.01 0.64
N PHE A 241 -13.27 0.06 -0.17
CA PHE A 241 -12.51 1.25 0.22
C PHE A 241 -13.27 2.12 1.24
N ILE A 242 -14.60 2.11 1.19
CA ILE A 242 -15.43 2.73 2.23
C ILE A 242 -15.25 1.99 3.56
N ARG A 243 -15.32 0.66 3.56
CA ARG A 243 -15.11 -0.16 4.76
C ARG A 243 -13.71 0.02 5.35
N LEU A 244 -12.67 0.15 4.51
CA LEU A 244 -11.33 0.48 4.99
C LEU A 244 -11.34 1.79 5.79
N GLN A 245 -11.99 2.83 5.28
CA GLN A 245 -12.08 4.12 5.97
C GLN A 245 -12.93 4.03 7.25
N GLU A 246 -13.98 3.22 7.27
CA GLU A 246 -14.75 2.91 8.48
C GLU A 246 -13.88 2.24 9.55
N GLU A 247 -13.05 1.25 9.18
CA GLU A 247 -12.12 0.60 10.11
C GLU A 247 -11.02 1.55 10.60
N ILE A 248 -10.48 2.40 9.72
CA ILE A 248 -9.52 3.45 10.12
C ILE A 248 -10.16 4.39 11.14
N CYS A 249 -11.39 4.85 10.89
CA CYS A 249 -12.11 5.77 11.76
C CYS A 249 -12.33 5.23 13.19
N LYS A 250 -12.37 3.90 13.37
CA LYS A 250 -12.50 3.28 14.70
C LYS A 250 -11.21 3.34 15.52
N GLN A 251 -10.06 3.54 14.89
CA GLN A 251 -8.75 3.41 15.52
C GLN A 251 -7.99 4.74 15.66
N THR A 252 -8.48 5.83 15.05
CA THR A 252 -7.80 7.13 15.07
C THR A 252 -8.77 8.30 15.20
N THR A 253 -8.26 9.39 15.78
CA THR A 253 -8.91 10.70 15.84
C THR A 253 -8.36 11.69 14.80
N ASP A 254 -7.54 11.21 13.88
CA ASP A 254 -6.97 12.01 12.79
C ASP A 254 -8.04 12.42 11.77
N MET A 255 -8.50 13.67 11.88
CA MET A 255 -9.50 14.28 11.01
C MET A 255 -9.07 14.44 9.56
N SER A 256 -7.78 14.25 9.24
CA SER A 256 -7.31 14.25 7.85
C SER A 256 -7.95 13.15 7.01
N LEU A 257 -8.51 12.10 7.63
CA LEU A 257 -9.35 11.11 6.95
C LEU A 257 -10.47 11.76 6.10
N PHE A 258 -10.97 12.94 6.50
CA PHE A 258 -12.04 13.67 5.81
C PHE A 258 -11.53 14.82 4.92
N ALA A 259 -10.21 14.94 4.72
CA ALA A 259 -9.61 16.03 3.95
C ALA A 259 -9.57 15.77 2.42
N TRP A 260 -10.18 14.69 1.94
CA TRP A 260 -10.26 14.36 0.53
C TRP A 260 -11.11 15.37 -0.26
N LYS A 261 -10.86 15.45 -1.57
CA LYS A 261 -11.62 16.31 -2.49
C LYS A 261 -12.23 15.50 -3.61
N ALA A 262 -13.55 15.64 -3.78
CA ALA A 262 -14.24 15.15 -4.96
C ALA A 262 -13.64 15.82 -6.21
N LYS A 263 -13.35 15.03 -7.25
CA LYS A 263 -13.13 15.61 -8.57
C LYS A 263 -14.47 16.05 -9.15
N SER A 264 -14.53 17.29 -9.61
CA SER A 264 -15.71 17.91 -10.22
C SER A 264 -16.05 17.31 -11.60
N GLU A 265 -15.14 16.57 -12.22
CA GLU A 265 -15.33 16.03 -13.56
C GLU A 265 -14.96 14.54 -13.57
N LEU A 266 -15.92 13.69 -13.93
CA LEU A 266 -15.67 12.28 -14.23
C LEU A 266 -14.93 12.20 -15.57
N PRO A 267 -13.92 11.31 -15.74
CA PRO A 267 -13.19 11.13 -17.00
C PRO A 267 -14.10 10.90 -18.22
N SER A 268 -15.31 10.41 -17.97
CA SER A 268 -16.33 10.06 -18.98
C SER A 268 -17.21 11.25 -19.42
N GLY A 269 -16.97 12.47 -18.94
CA GLY A 269 -17.79 13.65 -19.28
C GLY A 269 -19.22 13.61 -18.73
N GLY A 270 -19.50 12.72 -17.79
CA GLY A 270 -20.78 12.67 -17.07
C GLY A 270 -20.92 13.81 -16.06
N PRO A 271 -22.14 14.16 -15.64
CA PRO A 271 -22.35 15.18 -14.63
C PRO A 271 -21.58 14.82 -13.36
N ALA A 272 -20.94 15.83 -12.75
CA ALA A 272 -20.32 15.70 -11.44
C ALA A 272 -21.34 15.09 -10.47
N GLN A 273 -20.94 14.06 -9.71
CA GLN A 273 -21.81 13.51 -8.69
C GLN A 273 -22.09 14.61 -7.65
N GLU A 274 -23.31 15.16 -7.68
CA GLU A 274 -23.70 16.32 -6.87
C GLU A 274 -23.65 16.01 -5.36
N PHE A 275 -24.00 14.78 -4.99
CA PHE A 275 -24.02 14.31 -3.61
C PHE A 275 -22.92 13.30 -3.36
N ARG A 276 -22.11 13.56 -2.34
CA ARG A 276 -21.03 12.70 -1.92
C ARG A 276 -21.31 12.12 -0.55
N GLY A 277 -20.92 10.85 -0.37
CA GLY A 277 -20.87 10.23 0.95
C GLY A 277 -19.82 10.90 1.82
N LEU A 278 -19.74 10.43 3.06
CA LEU A 278 -18.78 10.93 4.04
C LEU A 278 -17.32 10.61 3.70
N PHE A 279 -17.12 9.43 3.12
CA PHE A 279 -15.82 8.88 2.79
C PHE A 279 -15.50 9.06 1.31
N ALA A 280 -14.20 9.08 1.01
CA ALA A 280 -13.71 9.08 -0.36
C ALA A 280 -14.08 7.78 -1.06
N ASN A 281 -14.31 7.81 -2.36
CA ASN A 281 -14.57 6.60 -3.14
C ASN A 281 -13.28 5.93 -3.63
N HIS A 282 -12.15 6.65 -3.63
CA HIS A 282 -10.86 6.14 -4.10
C HIS A 282 -9.70 6.95 -3.48
N PRO A 283 -8.50 6.36 -3.28
CA PRO A 283 -7.30 7.07 -2.85
C PRO A 283 -6.92 8.29 -3.71
N ARG A 284 -7.40 8.34 -4.96
CA ARG A 284 -7.11 9.44 -5.90
C ARG A 284 -7.71 10.78 -5.48
N GLU A 285 -8.67 10.75 -4.57
CA GLU A 285 -9.30 11.93 -3.98
C GLU A 285 -8.46 12.53 -2.85
N PHE A 286 -7.37 11.85 -2.48
CA PHE A 286 -6.29 12.36 -1.65
C PHE A 286 -5.04 12.72 -2.50
N SER A 287 -5.22 13.21 -3.74
CA SER A 287 -4.09 13.55 -4.62
C SER A 287 -3.42 14.90 -4.31
N ASP A 288 -3.99 15.71 -3.43
CA ASP A 288 -3.38 16.94 -2.96
C ASP A 288 -2.10 16.67 -2.13
N ASP A 289 -1.29 17.71 -1.95
CA ASP A 289 -0.10 17.63 -1.11
C ASP A 289 -0.46 17.77 0.38
N TYR A 290 -0.23 16.70 1.13
CA TYR A 290 -0.44 16.64 2.58
C TYR A 290 0.89 16.53 3.37
N SER A 291 2.04 16.76 2.72
CA SER A 291 3.36 16.58 3.33
C SER A 291 3.62 17.48 4.54
N THR A 292 2.93 18.63 4.62
CA THR A 292 2.99 19.57 5.75
C THR A 292 1.82 19.40 6.72
N LEU A 293 0.87 18.50 6.45
CA LEU A 293 -0.26 18.23 7.33
C LEU A 293 0.21 17.36 8.50
N ALA A 294 0.83 18.00 9.49
CA ALA A 294 1.25 17.35 10.71
C ALA A 294 0.02 16.93 11.55
N ILE A 295 0.06 15.72 12.11
CA ILE A 295 -0.79 15.36 13.24
C ILE A 295 -0.34 16.24 14.41
N GLY A 296 -1.00 17.39 14.60
CA GLY A 296 -0.50 18.43 15.47
C GLY A 296 -0.22 17.93 16.89
N SER A 297 1.02 18.11 17.35
CA SER A 297 1.39 18.00 18.77
C SER A 297 0.65 19.01 19.66
N ASN A 298 -0.05 19.98 19.05
CA ASN A 298 -0.72 21.10 19.74
C ASN A 298 -2.25 20.97 19.82
N MET A 299 -2.77 19.74 19.77
CA MET A 299 -4.06 19.26 20.32
C MET A 299 -4.56 18.15 19.39
N PRO A 300 -4.20 16.86 19.62
CA PRO A 300 -4.97 15.79 19.04
C PRO A 300 -6.43 16.02 19.41
N TYR A 301 -7.35 15.85 18.47
CA TYR A 301 -8.76 15.77 18.81
C TYR A 301 -8.89 14.62 19.83
N LEU A 302 -9.11 14.96 21.09
CA LEU A 302 -9.27 14.01 22.21
C LEU A 302 -10.72 13.48 22.30
N GLY A 303 -11.53 13.87 21.33
CA GLY A 303 -12.92 13.45 21.22
C GLY A 303 -13.07 12.09 20.55
N GLU A 304 -14.26 11.52 20.68
CA GLU A 304 -14.63 10.33 19.93
C GLU A 304 -15.12 10.76 18.53
N ILE A 305 -14.79 9.95 17.52
CA ILE A 305 -15.43 10.01 16.21
C ILE A 305 -16.36 8.80 16.12
N THR A 306 -17.67 9.02 16.11
CA THR A 306 -18.64 7.94 15.90
C THR A 306 -19.31 8.11 14.55
N ILE A 307 -19.24 7.08 13.70
CA ILE A 307 -20.04 7.01 12.47
C ILE A 307 -21.40 6.45 12.83
N THR A 308 -22.45 7.15 12.41
CA THR A 308 -23.85 6.73 12.59
C THR A 308 -24.56 6.71 11.25
N ASN A 309 -25.75 6.11 11.19
CA ASN A 309 -26.61 6.20 10.01
C ASN A 309 -27.07 7.63 9.67
N ARG A 310 -26.79 8.62 10.54
CA ARG A 310 -27.06 10.05 10.32
C ARG A 310 -25.81 10.86 9.93
N GLY A 311 -24.64 10.23 9.85
CA GLY A 311 -23.36 10.90 9.59
C GLY A 311 -22.38 10.77 10.76
N ILE A 312 -21.44 11.70 10.87
CA ILE A 312 -20.42 11.72 11.94
C ILE A 312 -20.94 12.46 13.16
N ARG A 313 -20.73 11.86 14.32
CA ARG A 313 -20.73 12.57 15.60
C ARG A 313 -19.30 12.80 16.06
N LEU A 314 -19.00 14.07 16.37
CA LEU A 314 -17.75 14.50 16.97
C LEU A 314 -18.03 14.97 18.41
N ASP A 315 -17.62 14.20 19.40
CA ASP A 315 -17.73 14.58 20.81
C ASP A 315 -16.55 15.48 21.25
N LYS A 316 -16.83 16.61 21.91
CA LYS A 316 -15.80 17.52 22.48
C LYS A 316 -14.83 18.12 21.45
N MET A 317 -15.35 18.66 20.34
CA MET A 317 -14.56 19.49 19.43
C MET A 317 -13.94 20.66 20.22
N PRO A 318 -12.60 20.81 20.27
CA PRO A 318 -11.99 21.98 20.86
C PRO A 318 -12.26 23.16 19.93
N LEU A 319 -13.42 23.80 20.09
CA LEU A 319 -13.67 25.14 19.57
C LEU A 319 -12.83 26.09 20.44
N GLY A 320 -11.52 26.10 20.19
CA GLY A 320 -10.64 27.13 20.73
C GLY A 320 -11.05 28.49 20.15
N PRO A 321 -11.06 29.58 20.94
CA PRO A 321 -11.51 30.89 20.49
C PRO A 321 -10.66 31.56 19.38
N SER A 322 -9.66 30.87 18.81
CA SER A 322 -8.67 31.44 17.88
C SER A 322 -8.57 30.77 16.51
N LEU A 323 -9.45 29.83 16.14
CA LEU A 323 -9.46 29.22 14.81
C LEU A 323 -10.58 29.83 13.93
N ILE A 324 -10.56 31.15 13.76
CA ILE A 324 -11.26 31.86 12.68
C ILE A 324 -10.25 32.06 11.54
N SER A 325 -9.79 30.98 10.91
CA SER A 325 -9.20 31.00 9.56
C SER A 325 -8.66 29.61 9.27
N HIS A 326 -9.13 29.01 8.17
CA HIS A 326 -8.86 27.65 7.71
C HIS A 326 -9.74 26.56 8.33
N SER A 327 -11.05 26.76 8.15
CA SER A 327 -12.05 25.70 8.12
C SER A 327 -11.64 24.58 7.15
N LEU A 328 -11.59 23.33 7.62
CA LEU A 328 -11.92 22.18 6.78
C LEU A 328 -13.31 22.44 6.19
N PRO A 329 -13.55 22.23 4.88
CA PRO A 329 -14.84 22.48 4.26
C PRO A 329 -15.82 21.36 4.61
N LEU A 330 -16.15 21.19 5.89
CA LEU A 330 -17.46 20.67 6.25
C LEU A 330 -18.42 21.83 5.97
N LYS A 331 -19.25 21.71 4.92
CA LYS A 331 -20.34 22.67 4.66
C LYS A 331 -21.11 22.88 5.96
N GLU A 332 -20.88 24.01 6.60
CA GLU A 332 -21.63 24.46 7.76
C GLU A 332 -23.09 24.61 7.34
N ASN A 333 -23.94 23.73 7.86
CA ASN A 333 -25.37 23.98 8.01
C ASN A 333 -25.79 23.50 9.39
N PHE A 334 -25.13 24.01 10.43
CA PHE A 334 -25.74 24.06 11.75
C PHE A 334 -26.69 25.27 11.79
N GLN A 335 -27.90 25.09 11.25
CA GLN A 335 -29.01 25.96 11.65
C GLN A 335 -29.43 25.56 13.06
N THR A 336 -28.84 26.23 14.04
CA THR A 336 -29.43 26.40 15.36
C THR A 336 -30.74 27.16 15.22
N THR A 337 -31.88 26.47 15.28
CA THR A 337 -33.14 27.11 15.68
C THR A 337 -33.96 26.16 16.56
N PRO A 338 -34.22 26.52 17.84
CA PRO A 338 -35.22 25.83 18.64
C PRO A 338 -36.58 26.46 18.34
N ARG A 339 -37.56 25.70 17.81
CA ARG A 339 -38.98 26.06 17.94
C ARG A 339 -39.92 24.89 17.67
N ARG A 340 -40.69 24.60 18.71
CA ARG A 340 -41.98 23.88 18.79
C ARG A 340 -42.76 23.86 17.48
N TYR A 341 -43.32 22.71 17.12
CA TYR A 341 -44.76 22.47 16.94
C TYR A 341 -44.97 20.98 16.67
N ILE A 342 -45.40 20.23 17.70
CA ILE A 342 -46.19 19.02 17.49
C ILE A 342 -47.64 19.51 17.48
N ARG A 343 -48.29 19.45 16.32
CA ARG A 343 -49.75 19.35 16.24
C ARG A 343 -50.06 17.92 15.81
N SER A 344 -50.76 17.25 16.71
CA SER A 344 -51.53 16.03 16.49
C SER A 344 -52.38 16.14 15.23
N LEU A 345 -52.42 15.06 14.45
CA LEU A 345 -53.63 14.70 13.73
C LEU A 345 -53.89 13.21 13.98
N GLU A 346 -55.15 12.97 14.36
CA GLU A 346 -55.85 11.70 14.50
C GLU A 346 -55.82 10.86 13.22
#